data_AF-A0A966QI28-F1
#
_entry.id   AF-A0A966QI28-F1
#
_cell.length_a   1.000
_cell.length_b   1.000
_cell.length_c   1.000
_cell.angle_alpha   90.00
_cell.angle_beta   90.00
_cell.angle_gamma   90.00
#
_symmetry.space_group_name_H-M   'P 1'
#
loop_
_entity.id
_entity.type
_entity.pdbx_description
1 polymer ?
#
loop_
_entity_poly.entity_id
_entity_poly.type
_entity_poly.pdbx_seq_one_letter_code
_entity_poly.pdbx_strand_id
1 'polypeptide(L)'
;MSGASASTTGNTRQASNTSARASSMGIISTDGTATCETWEMSAYASLPASGHHASWTTWDSEHAAHVDLTWENEGWTANCQLELERAQVVIRLSASWMVQQFIVFRDLDEPDLWLATDGHGRWGEMNGAHRTELDGCVDVDIPGIPFTNVIPIRRLPLHVGHSAQQNTISVDLETLGVTVVPQTYTKVSASTWRYHSLATGSDVEVSVDEFGFVLDEPEAFRRITR
;
A
#
# COMPACT_ATOMS: atom_id res chain seq x y z
N MET A 1 29.02 -54.72 -51.19
CA MET A 1 29.64 -55.54 -50.13
C MET A 1 29.43 -54.83 -48.81
N SER A 2 28.99 -55.58 -47.77
CA SER A 2 28.79 -55.17 -46.38
C SER A 2 27.66 -54.14 -46.14
N GLY A 3 26.65 -54.35 -45.29
CA GLY A 3 26.43 -55.38 -44.28
C GLY A 3 25.65 -54.78 -43.10
N ALA A 4 24.68 -55.55 -42.61
CA ALA A 4 24.11 -55.54 -41.26
C ALA A 4 23.17 -54.42 -40.77
N SER A 5 21.95 -54.87 -40.46
CA SER A 5 20.96 -54.37 -39.51
C SER A 5 21.47 -54.32 -38.06
N ALA A 6 20.94 -53.41 -37.24
CA ALA A 6 20.43 -53.72 -35.90
C ALA A 6 19.58 -52.57 -35.32
N SER A 7 18.45 -52.98 -34.75
CA SER A 7 17.55 -52.25 -33.84
C SER A 7 18.28 -51.77 -32.58
N THR A 8 17.66 -50.83 -31.83
CA THR A 8 17.57 -50.86 -30.34
C THR A 8 16.71 -49.71 -29.81
N THR A 9 15.67 -50.10 -29.06
CA THR A 9 14.90 -49.48 -27.95
C THR A 9 14.70 -47.96 -27.85
N GLY A 10 13.45 -47.59 -27.54
CA GLY A 10 13.04 -46.23 -27.22
C GLY A 10 13.42 -45.75 -25.81
N ASN A 11 13.02 -44.51 -25.53
CA ASN A 11 12.65 -44.10 -24.18
C ASN A 11 11.73 -42.88 -24.24
N THR A 12 10.56 -43.03 -23.65
CA THR A 12 9.57 -42.00 -23.36
C THR A 12 10.20 -40.97 -22.43
N ARG A 13 10.32 -39.69 -22.84
CA ARG A 13 10.61 -38.60 -21.90
C ARG A 13 9.31 -37.93 -21.48
N GLN A 14 8.84 -38.43 -20.34
CA GLN A 14 7.80 -37.89 -19.48
C GLN A 14 8.20 -36.49 -19.01
N ALA A 15 7.25 -35.56 -19.05
CA ALA A 15 7.39 -34.21 -18.53
C ALA A 15 7.64 -34.26 -17.01
N SER A 16 8.81 -33.79 -16.57
CA SER A 16 9.10 -33.60 -15.17
C SER A 16 8.54 -32.25 -14.71
N ASN A 17 7.40 -32.32 -14.03
CA ASN A 17 6.86 -31.25 -13.19
C ASN A 17 7.84 -31.02 -12.03
N THR A 18 8.58 -29.91 -12.05
CA THR A 18 9.39 -29.47 -10.91
C THR A 18 8.50 -28.64 -9.99
N SER A 19 7.91 -29.28 -8.98
CA SER A 19 7.36 -28.57 -7.83
C SER A 19 8.52 -28.05 -6.97
N ALA A 20 8.60 -26.74 -6.80
CA ALA A 20 9.54 -26.13 -5.88
C ALA A 20 9.14 -26.51 -4.45
N ARG A 21 9.92 -27.38 -3.80
CA ARG A 21 9.83 -27.64 -2.37
C ARG A 21 10.32 -26.39 -1.62
N ALA A 22 9.41 -25.70 -0.93
CA ALA A 22 9.78 -24.76 0.11
C ALA A 22 10.49 -25.53 1.23
N SER A 23 11.74 -25.16 1.53
CA SER A 23 12.46 -25.69 2.68
C SER A 23 12.04 -24.88 3.91
N SER A 24 11.26 -25.50 4.81
CA SER A 24 10.93 -24.95 6.11
C SER A 24 12.13 -25.12 7.05
N MET A 25 12.67 -24.00 7.54
CA MET A 25 13.71 -23.99 8.55
C MET A 25 13.00 -23.83 9.91
N GLY A 26 12.71 -24.95 10.57
CA GLY A 26 12.03 -24.99 11.86
C GLY A 26 12.99 -24.71 13.02
N ILE A 27 12.59 -23.85 13.96
CA ILE A 27 13.22 -23.73 15.27
C ILE A 27 12.61 -24.81 16.17
N ILE A 28 13.44 -25.71 16.69
CA ILE A 28 13.01 -26.75 17.63
C ILE A 28 12.96 -26.12 19.04
N SER A 29 11.76 -26.00 19.61
CA SER A 29 11.58 -25.72 21.04
C SER A 29 11.89 -26.98 21.86
N THR A 30 12.55 -26.83 23.01
CA THR A 30 13.05 -27.93 23.85
C THR A 30 11.97 -28.76 24.58
N ASP A 31 10.68 -28.46 24.39
CA ASP A 31 9.58 -29.16 25.09
C ASP A 31 8.73 -30.08 24.20
N GLY A 32 9.19 -30.42 22.98
CA GLY A 32 8.58 -31.49 22.17
C GLY A 32 7.18 -31.20 21.63
N THR A 33 6.60 -30.04 21.93
CA THR A 33 5.41 -29.51 21.26
C THR A 33 5.85 -28.64 20.09
N ALA A 34 5.80 -29.20 18.88
CA ALA A 34 5.88 -28.41 17.66
C ALA A 34 4.57 -27.61 17.53
N THR A 35 4.54 -26.39 18.07
CA THR A 35 3.56 -25.40 17.64
C THR A 35 4.00 -24.94 16.25
N CYS A 36 3.26 -25.37 15.22
CA CYS A 36 3.33 -24.75 13.92
C CYS A 36 2.77 -23.33 14.09
N GLU A 37 3.64 -22.37 14.41
CA GLU A 37 3.29 -20.97 14.27
C GLU A 37 3.10 -20.72 12.77
N THR A 38 1.85 -20.79 12.34
CA THR A 38 1.43 -20.30 11.04
C THR A 38 1.92 -18.87 10.96
N TRP A 39 2.88 -18.60 10.09
CA TRP A 39 3.21 -17.23 9.72
C TRP A 39 1.93 -16.67 9.11
N GLU A 40 1.20 -15.82 9.83
CA GLU A 40 0.07 -15.07 9.28
C GLU A 40 0.61 -14.16 8.19
N MET A 41 0.66 -14.70 6.97
CA MET A 41 0.96 -13.97 5.76
C MET A 41 -0.20 -13.00 5.53
N SER A 42 0.05 -11.73 5.86
CA SER A 42 -0.89 -10.60 5.83
C SER A 42 -1.99 -10.66 6.89
N ALA A 43 -2.02 -9.65 7.76
CA ALA A 43 -3.11 -9.46 8.73
C ALA A 43 -4.46 -9.10 8.08
N TYR A 44 -4.45 -8.79 6.78
CA TYR A 44 -5.61 -8.35 6.01
C TYR A 44 -5.89 -9.27 4.83
N ALA A 45 -7.17 -9.36 4.48
CA ALA A 45 -7.62 -10.05 3.28
C ALA A 45 -6.98 -9.42 2.03
N SER A 46 -6.73 -10.28 1.03
CA SER A 46 -6.30 -9.84 -0.29
C SER A 46 -7.41 -9.05 -0.97
N LEU A 47 -7.05 -7.92 -1.57
CA LEU A 47 -7.99 -7.18 -2.42
C LEU A 47 -8.31 -8.00 -3.69
N PRO A 48 -9.55 -7.93 -4.20
CA PRO A 48 -9.90 -8.56 -5.46
C PRO A 48 -9.09 -7.98 -6.63
N ALA A 49 -8.72 -8.82 -7.59
CA ALA A 49 -8.06 -8.37 -8.82
C ALA A 49 -8.96 -7.45 -9.68
N SER A 50 -10.28 -7.51 -9.48
CA SER A 50 -11.25 -6.59 -10.11
C SER A 50 -11.21 -5.18 -9.54
N GLY A 51 -10.41 -4.93 -8.50
CA GLY A 51 -10.32 -3.65 -7.82
C GLY A 51 -11.06 -3.62 -6.48
N HIS A 52 -11.01 -2.46 -5.83
CA HIS A 52 -11.68 -2.18 -4.56
C HIS A 52 -12.12 -0.73 -4.50
N HIS A 53 -13.30 -0.47 -3.93
CA HIS A 53 -13.84 0.88 -3.78
C HIS A 53 -14.09 1.19 -2.32
N ALA A 54 -13.76 2.41 -1.93
CA ALA A 54 -13.92 2.89 -0.57
C ALA A 54 -14.33 4.36 -0.60
N SER A 55 -15.35 4.72 0.18
CA SER A 55 -15.87 6.08 0.28
C SER A 55 -15.97 6.52 1.74
N TRP A 56 -15.72 7.80 1.97
CA TRP A 56 -15.88 8.46 3.26
C TRP A 56 -16.60 9.80 3.08
N THR A 57 -17.22 10.27 4.15
CA THR A 57 -17.78 11.61 4.23
C THR A 57 -17.33 12.30 5.51
N THR A 58 -17.27 13.63 5.49
CA THR A 58 -17.10 14.43 6.69
C THR A 58 -18.24 14.17 7.68
N TRP A 59 -18.01 14.44 8.97
CA TRP A 59 -19.01 14.18 10.00
C TRP A 59 -20.30 15.00 9.83
N ASP A 60 -20.20 16.21 9.28
CA ASP A 60 -21.33 17.06 8.90
C ASP A 60 -22.05 16.58 7.63
N SER A 61 -21.49 15.60 6.91
CA SER A 61 -21.99 15.07 5.64
C SER A 61 -21.97 16.06 4.47
N GLU A 62 -21.21 17.16 4.57
CA GLU A 62 -21.15 18.18 3.52
C GLU A 62 -20.23 17.80 2.36
N HIS A 63 -19.17 17.04 2.64
CA HIS A 63 -18.17 16.67 1.65
C HIS A 63 -17.89 15.17 1.70
N ALA A 64 -17.63 14.58 0.54
CA ALA A 64 -17.17 13.20 0.41
C ALA A 64 -15.76 13.12 -0.20
N ALA A 65 -15.10 12.02 0.10
CA ALA A 65 -13.89 11.60 -0.57
C ALA A 65 -13.96 10.09 -0.83
N HIS A 66 -13.50 9.64 -1.99
CA HIS A 66 -13.48 8.23 -2.31
C HIS A 66 -12.25 7.82 -3.09
N VAL A 67 -12.01 6.52 -3.11
CA VAL A 67 -10.91 5.89 -3.84
C VAL A 67 -11.42 4.69 -4.61
N ASP A 68 -11.02 4.61 -5.87
CA ASP A 68 -11.15 3.43 -6.72
C ASP A 68 -9.76 2.85 -6.98
N LEU A 69 -9.53 1.64 -6.48
CA LEU A 69 -8.31 0.88 -6.70
C LEU A 69 -8.48 -0.08 -7.87
N THR A 70 -7.56 -0.04 -8.81
CA THR A 70 -7.44 -1.02 -9.89
C THR A 70 -6.09 -1.70 -9.84
N TRP A 71 -6.04 -3.00 -10.16
CA TRP A 71 -4.79 -3.74 -10.30
C TRP A 71 -4.34 -3.71 -11.75
N GLU A 72 -3.21 -3.05 -12.02
CA GLU A 72 -2.68 -2.84 -13.36
C GLU A 72 -1.16 -2.87 -13.33
N ASN A 73 -0.53 -3.48 -14.34
CA ASN A 73 0.94 -3.49 -14.50
C ASN A 73 1.72 -3.95 -13.25
N GLU A 74 1.26 -5.02 -12.60
CA GLU A 74 1.89 -5.58 -11.38
C GLU A 74 1.88 -4.64 -10.16
N GLY A 75 0.98 -3.65 -10.15
CA GLY A 75 0.79 -2.72 -9.05
C GLY A 75 -0.67 -2.28 -8.89
N TRP A 76 -0.89 -1.41 -7.91
CA TRP A 76 -2.19 -0.77 -7.68
C TRP A 76 -2.18 0.65 -8.20
N THR A 77 -3.26 1.04 -8.89
CA THR A 77 -3.56 2.44 -9.17
C THR A 77 -4.74 2.84 -8.31
N ALA A 78 -4.53 3.81 -7.41
CA ALA A 78 -5.58 4.42 -6.63
C ALA A 78 -6.01 5.74 -7.29
N ASN A 79 -7.27 5.81 -7.71
CA ASN A 79 -7.88 7.05 -8.20
C ASN A 79 -8.72 7.64 -7.07
N CYS A 80 -8.20 8.67 -6.43
CA CYS A 80 -8.86 9.38 -5.35
C CYS A 80 -9.62 10.58 -5.91
N GLN A 81 -10.80 10.84 -5.39
CA GLN A 81 -11.58 12.05 -5.66
C GLN A 81 -11.94 12.69 -4.34
N LEU A 82 -11.67 13.99 -4.21
CA LEU A 82 -11.92 14.76 -3.00
C LEU A 82 -12.84 15.94 -3.35
N GLU A 83 -14.03 15.97 -2.78
CA GLU A 83 -15.04 16.98 -3.12
C GLU A 83 -14.72 18.35 -2.54
N LEU A 84 -14.17 18.41 -1.32
CA LEU A 84 -13.85 19.66 -0.62
C LEU A 84 -12.77 20.45 -1.38
N GLU A 85 -11.67 19.79 -1.73
CA GLU A 85 -10.54 20.38 -2.45
C GLU A 85 -10.77 20.47 -3.95
N ARG A 86 -11.87 19.88 -4.45
CA ARG A 86 -12.19 19.76 -5.88
C ARG A 86 -11.01 19.19 -6.69
N ALA A 87 -10.42 18.13 -6.16
CA ALA A 87 -9.20 17.53 -6.69
C ALA A 87 -9.39 16.04 -7.00
N GLN A 88 -8.70 15.60 -8.05
CA GLN A 88 -8.49 14.18 -8.36
C GLN A 88 -7.02 13.86 -8.14
N VAL A 89 -6.74 12.75 -7.47
CA VAL A 89 -5.38 12.32 -7.20
C VAL A 89 -5.20 10.90 -7.68
N VAL A 90 -4.15 10.67 -8.47
CA VAL A 90 -3.74 9.35 -8.91
C VAL A 90 -2.49 8.95 -8.15
N ILE A 91 -2.57 7.87 -7.38
CA ILE A 91 -1.44 7.29 -6.67
C ILE A 91 -1.14 5.92 -7.28
N ARG A 92 0.07 5.73 -7.79
CA ARG A 92 0.55 4.42 -8.24
C ARG A 92 1.37 3.77 -7.16
N LEU A 93 1.06 2.52 -6.85
CA LEU A 93 1.67 1.74 -5.80
C LEU A 93 2.25 0.45 -6.39
N SER A 94 3.36 -0.02 -5.83
CA SER A 94 3.84 -1.37 -6.11
C SER A 94 2.89 -2.44 -5.55
N ALA A 95 3.11 -3.70 -5.93
CA ALA A 95 2.46 -4.86 -5.31
C ALA A 95 2.59 -4.91 -3.77
N SER A 96 3.67 -4.34 -3.24
CA SER A 96 3.97 -4.26 -1.81
C SER A 96 3.58 -2.91 -1.19
N TRP A 97 2.67 -2.16 -1.83
CA TRP A 97 2.12 -0.91 -1.32
C TRP A 97 3.14 0.23 -1.16
N MET A 98 4.26 0.21 -1.89
CA MET A 98 5.19 1.35 -1.91
C MET A 98 4.72 2.37 -2.95
N VAL A 99 4.69 3.66 -2.59
CA VAL A 99 4.30 4.71 -3.56
C VAL A 99 5.36 4.85 -4.64
N GLN A 100 4.92 4.85 -5.89
CA GLN A 100 5.74 4.99 -7.08
C GLN A 100 5.51 6.33 -7.78
N GLN A 101 4.24 6.76 -7.87
CA GLN A 101 3.86 8.02 -8.49
C GLN A 101 2.69 8.64 -7.71
N PHE A 102 2.66 9.97 -7.68
CA PHE A 102 1.64 10.79 -7.06
C PHE A 102 1.32 11.97 -7.98
N ILE A 103 0.07 12.07 -8.42
CA ILE A 103 -0.33 13.02 -9.44
C ILE A 103 -1.62 13.70 -9.00
N VAL A 104 -1.65 15.03 -9.02
CA VAL A 104 -2.81 15.85 -8.64
C VAL A 104 -3.36 16.56 -9.86
N PHE A 105 -4.68 16.52 -10.03
CA PHE A 105 -5.44 17.26 -11.03
C PHE A 105 -6.54 18.05 -10.33
N ARG A 106 -6.65 19.36 -10.58
CA ARG A 106 -7.76 20.19 -10.08
C ARG A 106 -8.69 20.59 -11.22
N ASP A 107 -8.47 21.77 -11.81
CA ASP A 107 -9.39 22.36 -12.79
C ASP A 107 -9.05 22.04 -14.25
N LEU A 108 -7.83 21.56 -14.55
CA LEU A 108 -7.34 21.31 -15.90
C LEU A 108 -7.02 19.83 -16.14
N ASP A 109 -6.96 19.45 -17.42
CA ASP A 109 -6.57 18.09 -17.85
C ASP A 109 -5.07 17.81 -17.64
N GLU A 110 -4.27 18.85 -17.43
CA GLU A 110 -2.84 18.74 -17.09
C GLU A 110 -2.66 18.67 -15.57
N PRO A 111 -1.69 17.88 -15.07
CA PRO A 111 -1.48 17.74 -13.64
C PRO A 111 -0.92 19.03 -13.03
N ASP A 112 -1.52 19.47 -11.93
CA ASP A 112 -1.04 20.58 -11.09
C ASP A 112 0.25 20.21 -10.34
N LEU A 113 0.36 18.94 -9.94
CA LEU A 113 1.54 18.38 -9.27
C LEU A 113 1.77 16.96 -9.77
N TRP A 114 3.04 16.64 -10.06
CA TRP A 114 3.46 15.30 -10.41
C TRP A 114 4.76 14.98 -9.69
N LEU A 115 4.75 13.93 -8.89
CA LEU A 115 5.90 13.40 -8.17
C LEU A 115 6.04 11.92 -8.49
N ALA A 116 7.27 11.46 -8.71
CA ALA A 116 7.56 10.04 -8.84
C ALA A 116 8.87 9.68 -8.20
N THR A 117 8.96 8.44 -7.71
CA THR A 117 10.22 7.86 -7.28
C THR A 117 10.89 7.05 -8.39
N ASP A 118 12.22 7.00 -8.38
CA ASP A 118 13.01 6.10 -9.24
C ASP A 118 12.98 4.63 -8.78
N GLY A 119 12.21 4.30 -7.73
CA GLY A 119 12.14 2.96 -7.13
C GLY A 119 13.29 2.65 -6.17
N HIS A 120 14.26 3.55 -6.04
CA HIS A 120 15.38 3.46 -5.10
C HIS A 120 15.31 4.56 -4.02
N GLY A 121 14.15 5.20 -3.88
CA GLY A 121 13.87 6.19 -2.85
C GLY A 121 14.28 7.61 -3.24
N ARG A 122 14.69 7.87 -4.49
CA ARG A 122 14.85 9.25 -4.96
C ARG A 122 13.58 9.74 -5.62
N TRP A 123 13.20 10.98 -5.37
CA TRP A 123 11.94 11.56 -5.84
C TRP A 123 12.16 12.71 -6.81
N GLY A 124 11.37 12.81 -7.87
CA GLY A 124 11.48 13.90 -8.84
C GLY A 124 10.14 14.34 -9.41
N GLU A 125 10.19 15.47 -10.10
CA GLU A 125 9.06 16.03 -10.85
C GLU A 125 9.07 15.56 -12.31
N MET A 126 7.97 15.86 -13.02
CA MET A 126 7.77 15.44 -14.42
C MET A 126 8.83 16.01 -15.36
N ASN A 127 9.38 17.19 -15.05
CA ASN A 127 10.45 17.83 -15.81
C ASN A 127 11.84 17.23 -15.52
N GLY A 128 11.94 16.21 -14.66
CA GLY A 128 13.18 15.56 -14.25
C GLY A 128 13.93 16.27 -13.11
N ALA A 129 13.38 17.34 -12.53
CA ALA A 129 13.96 18.01 -11.37
C ALA A 129 13.93 17.06 -10.16
N HIS A 130 15.09 16.87 -9.54
CA HIS A 130 15.25 16.05 -8.34
C HIS A 130 14.77 16.83 -7.11
N ARG A 131 13.94 16.20 -6.29
CA ARG A 131 13.39 16.70 -5.03
C ARG A 131 14.10 16.02 -3.85
N THR A 132 15.34 16.40 -3.61
CA THR A 132 16.23 15.78 -2.60
C THR A 132 15.64 15.73 -1.20
N GLU A 133 14.79 16.69 -0.84
CA GLU A 133 14.15 16.78 0.46
C GLU A 133 13.11 15.68 0.68
N LEU A 134 12.65 15.00 -0.37
CA LEU A 134 11.71 13.89 -0.33
C LEU A 134 12.42 12.52 -0.36
N ASP A 135 13.74 12.50 -0.53
CA ASP A 135 14.50 11.25 -0.66
C ASP A 135 14.35 10.38 0.60
N GLY A 136 14.12 9.09 0.37
CA GLY A 136 13.90 8.09 1.42
C GLY A 136 12.45 7.99 1.92
N CYS A 137 11.56 8.90 1.52
CA CYS A 137 10.13 8.74 1.77
C CYS A 137 9.54 7.61 0.91
N VAL A 138 8.61 6.85 1.50
CA VAL A 138 7.96 5.69 0.85
C VAL A 138 6.45 5.87 0.71
N ASP A 139 5.87 6.74 1.55
CA ASP A 139 4.44 7.00 1.58
C ASP A 139 4.15 8.49 1.32
N VAL A 140 2.91 8.75 0.94
CA VAL A 140 2.32 10.06 0.73
C VAL A 140 1.08 10.19 1.62
N ASP A 141 0.82 11.40 2.08
CA ASP A 141 -0.34 11.73 2.91
C ASP A 141 -1.08 12.95 2.35
N ILE A 142 -2.40 12.86 2.34
CA ILE A 142 -3.31 13.88 1.85
C ILE A 142 -4.30 14.16 2.97
N PRO A 143 -4.17 15.30 3.66
CA PRO A 143 -5.27 15.81 4.47
C PRO A 143 -6.51 15.94 3.59
N GLY A 144 -7.61 15.29 3.98
CA GLY A 144 -8.85 15.28 3.20
C GLY A 144 -9.32 13.88 2.79
N ILE A 145 -8.49 12.83 2.93
CA ILE A 145 -8.93 11.46 2.64
C ILE A 145 -8.24 10.42 3.55
N PRO A 146 -8.99 9.54 4.24
CA PRO A 146 -8.39 8.48 5.08
C PRO A 146 -7.59 7.41 4.30
N PHE A 147 -7.71 7.38 2.97
CA PHE A 147 -7.08 6.36 2.13
C PHE A 147 -5.54 6.36 2.25
N THR A 148 -4.90 7.51 2.41
CA THR A 148 -3.44 7.57 2.52
C THR A 148 -2.90 6.82 3.74
N ASN A 149 -3.68 6.72 4.82
CA ASN A 149 -3.36 5.90 5.98
C ASN A 149 -3.46 4.39 5.72
N VAL A 150 -4.22 3.96 4.71
CA VAL A 150 -4.33 2.55 4.33
C VAL A 150 -3.03 2.00 3.76
N ILE A 151 -2.25 2.85 3.08
CA ILE A 151 -0.98 2.48 2.47
C ILE A 151 0.02 1.94 3.51
N PRO A 152 0.40 2.68 4.57
CA PRO A 152 1.25 2.16 5.62
C PRO A 152 0.63 1.01 6.41
N ILE A 153 -0.68 1.03 6.66
CA ILE A 153 -1.38 -0.06 7.37
C ILE A 153 -1.20 -1.40 6.66
N ARG A 154 -1.27 -1.40 5.33
CA ARG A 154 -1.08 -2.61 4.52
C ARG A 154 0.39 -2.94 4.24
N ARG A 155 1.28 -1.94 4.26
CA ARG A 155 2.71 -2.12 3.98
C ARG A 155 3.53 -2.53 5.20
N LEU A 156 3.24 -1.98 6.38
CA LEU A 156 4.06 -2.15 7.57
C LEU A 156 3.78 -3.51 8.24
N PRO A 157 4.80 -4.36 8.41
CA PRO A 157 4.64 -5.69 9.01
C PRO A 157 4.64 -5.61 10.54
N LEU A 158 3.75 -4.81 11.13
CA LEU A 158 3.67 -4.64 12.58
C LEU A 158 2.86 -5.75 13.24
N HIS A 159 3.38 -6.25 14.35
CA HIS A 159 2.62 -7.01 15.33
C HIS A 159 1.86 -6.07 16.26
N VAL A 160 0.82 -6.58 16.93
CA VAL A 160 0.07 -5.82 17.92
C VAL A 160 1.00 -5.34 19.04
N GLY A 161 0.91 -4.06 19.39
CA GLY A 161 1.76 -3.37 20.35
C GLY A 161 3.06 -2.80 19.77
N HIS A 162 3.39 -3.08 18.50
CA HIS A 162 4.56 -2.51 17.84
C HIS A 162 4.24 -1.19 17.13
N SER A 163 5.27 -0.35 17.02
CA SER A 163 5.22 0.92 16.30
C SER A 163 6.35 1.00 15.28
N ALA A 164 6.10 1.72 14.18
CA ALA A 164 7.13 2.15 13.24
C ALA A 164 7.01 3.65 12.98
N GLN A 165 8.14 4.33 12.98
CA GLN A 165 8.24 5.72 12.55
C GLN A 165 8.77 5.77 11.12
N GLN A 166 8.22 6.67 10.32
CA GLN A 166 8.65 6.92 8.95
C GLN A 166 8.45 8.37 8.55
N ASN A 167 9.12 8.78 7.47
CA ASN A 167 8.91 10.07 6.86
C ASN A 167 7.87 9.95 5.74
N THR A 168 6.80 10.72 5.85
CA THR A 168 5.70 10.74 4.88
C THR A 168 5.69 12.06 4.14
N ILE A 169 5.47 12.01 2.82
CA ILE A 169 5.31 13.22 2.00
C ILE A 169 3.88 13.72 2.18
N SER A 170 3.70 14.78 2.96
CA SER A 170 2.39 15.42 3.12
C SER A 170 2.18 16.46 2.02
N VAL A 171 1.06 16.35 1.31
CA VAL A 171 0.67 17.27 0.24
C VAL A 171 -0.62 17.97 0.62
N ASP A 172 -0.55 19.28 0.74
CA ASP A 172 -1.71 20.17 0.87
C ASP A 172 -2.27 20.43 -0.53
N LEU A 173 -3.50 20.00 -0.81
CA LEU A 173 -4.11 20.13 -2.14
C LEU A 173 -4.63 21.54 -2.45
N GLU A 174 -4.84 22.39 -1.44
CA GLU A 174 -5.23 23.78 -1.64
C GLU A 174 -4.03 24.60 -2.12
N THR A 175 -2.91 24.47 -1.41
CA THR A 175 -1.69 25.26 -1.67
C THR A 175 -0.69 24.57 -2.59
N LEU A 176 -0.84 23.26 -2.83
CA LEU A 176 0.16 22.38 -3.45
C LEU A 176 1.49 22.35 -2.68
N GLY A 177 1.47 22.72 -1.40
CA GLY A 177 2.61 22.64 -0.51
C GLY A 177 3.01 21.19 -0.28
N VAL A 178 4.27 20.86 -0.54
CA VAL A 178 4.85 19.53 -0.31
C VAL A 178 5.83 19.61 0.85
N THR A 179 5.58 18.84 1.90
CA THR A 179 6.44 18.80 3.09
C THR A 179 6.70 17.36 3.54
N VAL A 180 7.80 17.14 4.25
CA VAL A 180 8.07 15.84 4.88
C VAL A 180 7.64 15.89 6.33
N VAL A 181 6.75 15.00 6.70
CA VAL A 181 6.20 14.88 8.05
C VAL A 181 6.57 13.53 8.64
N PRO A 182 7.34 13.50 9.75
CA PRO A 182 7.56 12.25 10.49
C PRO A 182 6.26 11.78 11.14
N GLN A 183 5.85 10.55 10.82
CA GLN A 183 4.65 9.92 11.36
C GLN A 183 5.01 8.59 12.02
N THR A 184 4.34 8.30 13.14
CA THR A 184 4.47 7.04 13.86
C THR A 184 3.16 6.28 13.75
N TYR A 185 3.22 5.08 13.17
CA TYR A 185 2.10 4.15 13.10
C TYR A 185 2.27 3.07 14.16
N THR A 186 1.24 2.86 14.97
CA THR A 186 1.19 1.83 16.03
C THR A 186 0.03 0.89 15.76
N LYS A 187 0.30 -0.42 15.74
CA LYS A 187 -0.76 -1.42 15.65
C LYS A 187 -1.30 -1.71 17.04
N VAL A 188 -2.43 -1.10 17.40
CA VAL A 188 -3.02 -1.18 18.76
C VAL A 188 -3.71 -2.52 18.99
N SER A 189 -4.38 -3.06 17.98
CA SER A 189 -5.05 -4.36 18.00
C SER A 189 -4.99 -5.04 16.62
N ALA A 190 -5.67 -6.16 16.43
CA ALA A 190 -5.77 -6.80 15.11
C ALA A 190 -6.38 -5.87 14.04
N SER A 191 -7.35 -5.04 14.44
CA SER A 191 -8.12 -4.16 13.54
C SER A 191 -8.10 -2.69 13.98
N THR A 192 -7.18 -2.30 14.87
CA THR A 192 -7.07 -0.93 15.37
C THR A 192 -5.66 -0.41 15.20
N TRP A 193 -5.54 0.79 14.65
CA TRP A 193 -4.28 1.49 14.45
C TRP A 193 -4.33 2.86 15.09
N ARG A 194 -3.16 3.35 15.48
CA ARG A 194 -2.96 4.72 15.89
C ARG A 194 -1.89 5.36 15.04
N TYR A 195 -2.20 6.50 14.45
CA TYR A 195 -1.21 7.34 13.76
C TYR A 195 -0.95 8.59 14.58
N HIS A 196 0.34 8.88 14.78
CA HIS A 196 0.80 10.05 15.49
C HIS A 196 1.67 10.90 14.56
N SER A 197 1.28 12.15 14.34
CA SER A 197 2.06 13.11 13.56
C SER A 197 2.98 13.91 14.49
N LEU A 198 4.29 13.76 14.31
CA LEU A 198 5.27 14.50 15.13
C LEU A 198 5.30 15.99 14.80
N ALA A 199 4.82 16.39 13.62
CA ALA A 199 4.77 17.79 13.21
C ALA A 199 3.60 18.55 13.84
N THR A 200 2.43 17.91 13.96
CA THR A 200 1.21 18.55 14.50
C THR A 200 0.92 18.15 15.95
N GLY A 201 1.55 17.09 16.44
CA GLY A 201 1.23 16.48 17.74
C GLY A 201 -0.10 15.72 17.74
N SER A 202 -0.77 15.60 16.58
CA SER A 202 -2.02 14.87 16.44
C SER A 202 -1.81 13.38 16.72
N ASP A 203 -2.75 12.79 17.43
CA ASP A 203 -2.80 11.36 17.76
C ASP A 203 -4.22 10.89 17.49
N VAL A 204 -4.37 9.99 16.52
CA VAL A 204 -5.69 9.51 16.11
C VAL A 204 -5.67 8.00 16.06
N GLU A 205 -6.66 7.41 16.71
CA GLU A 205 -6.91 5.99 16.73
C GLU A 205 -8.09 5.65 15.83
N VAL A 206 -7.90 4.67 14.94
CA VAL A 206 -8.87 4.27 13.93
C VAL A 206 -9.04 2.77 13.90
N SER A 207 -10.26 2.35 13.57
CA SER A 207 -10.54 0.96 13.24
C SER A 207 -10.47 0.74 11.74
N VAL A 208 -10.07 -0.45 11.32
CA VAL A 208 -10.00 -0.85 9.92
C VAL A 208 -10.89 -2.05 9.63
N ASP A 209 -11.33 -2.16 8.37
CA ASP A 209 -12.05 -3.33 7.86
C ASP A 209 -11.11 -4.52 7.61
N GLU A 210 -11.66 -5.64 7.13
CA GLU A 210 -10.91 -6.86 6.83
C GLU A 210 -9.84 -6.68 5.74
N PHE A 211 -9.96 -5.62 4.93
CA PHE A 211 -8.97 -5.24 3.92
C PHE A 211 -7.97 -4.20 4.46
N GLY A 212 -8.05 -3.82 5.73
CA GLY A 212 -7.15 -2.84 6.32
C GLY A 212 -7.46 -1.40 5.94
N PHE A 213 -8.65 -1.13 5.41
CA PHE A 213 -9.07 0.24 5.12
C PHE A 213 -9.70 0.87 6.34
N VAL A 214 -9.38 2.15 6.55
CA VAL A 214 -9.95 2.95 7.64
C VAL A 214 -11.48 2.99 7.53
N LEU A 215 -12.15 2.67 8.63
CA LEU A 215 -13.58 2.85 8.78
C LEU A 215 -13.85 4.32 9.08
N ASP A 216 -13.63 4.73 10.32
CA ASP A 216 -13.88 6.10 10.77
C ASP A 216 -12.60 6.72 11.31
N GLU A 217 -12.33 7.96 10.89
CA GLU A 217 -11.39 8.86 11.53
C GLU A 217 -12.17 9.81 12.45
N PRO A 218 -11.99 9.70 13.78
CA PRO A 218 -12.69 10.55 14.74
C PRO A 218 -12.62 12.03 14.35
N GLU A 219 -13.77 12.70 14.37
CA GLU A 219 -13.92 14.14 14.10
C GLU A 219 -13.60 14.60 12.67
N ALA A 220 -13.00 13.75 11.83
CA ALA A 220 -12.66 14.07 10.44
C ALA A 220 -13.58 13.36 9.43
N PHE A 221 -13.58 12.03 9.41
CA PHE A 221 -14.24 11.24 8.36
C PHE A 221 -14.96 10.02 8.92
N ARG A 222 -16.05 9.62 8.25
CA ARG A 222 -16.74 8.35 8.51
C ARG A 222 -16.93 7.54 7.23
N ARG A 223 -16.85 6.22 7.34
CA ARG A 223 -17.05 5.31 6.20
C ARG A 223 -18.47 5.45 5.66
N ILE A 224 -18.62 5.45 4.33
CA ILE A 224 -19.91 5.25 3.68
C ILE A 224 -20.04 3.77 3.33
N THR A 225 -20.85 3.04 4.08
CA THR A 225 -21.26 1.67 3.74
C THR A 225 -22.50 1.74 2.84
N ARG A 226 -22.35 1.32 1.58
CA ARG A 226 -23.47 1.13 0.65
C ARG A 226 -24.09 -0.25 0.77
#